data_AF-A0A954Y0W6-F1
#
_entry.id   AF-A0A954Y0W6-F1
#
_cell.length_a   1.000
_cell.length_b   1.000
_cell.length_c   1.000
_cell.angle_alpha   90.00
_cell.angle_beta   90.00
_cell.angle_gamma   90.00
#
_symmetry.space_group_name_H-M   'P 1'
#
loop_
_entity.id
_entity.type
_entity.pdbx_description
1 polymer ?
#
loop_
_entity_poly.entity_id
_entity_poly.type
_entity_poly.pdbx_seq_one_letter_code
_entity_poly.pdbx_strand_id
1 'polypeptide(L)'
;MPVPLKIAESALAFRGYNVTNLGKTPQLLEVAAYESIVREELTRFGKICREVVHRPVDLVSRVRERREYALDRYAEAVALVVAAESAQLRLLAEVHGVDPRAARVSFGYSLGEMSAVCCGGVFALDDLVRVPLALADDCAAMAHDVTMGILFSRETDVSLAEIQGLCERVSAQGAGTVGVSAVLSPNSLLLLGQGDTVARLKTAVDDASHARIHLRINQHRWPPLHTPLVRQRHVPDRAAVLMEQLPGGWQAARPPVYSLAAGRRAYDGRAA
;
A
#
# COMPACT_ATOMS: atom_id res chain seq x y z
N MET A 1 23.69 18.68 -19.92
CA MET A 1 24.12 17.26 -19.90
C MET A 1 23.17 16.51 -18.99
N PRO A 2 22.61 15.35 -19.39
CA PRO A 2 21.86 14.52 -18.46
C PRO A 2 22.80 14.11 -17.32
N VAL A 3 22.37 14.34 -16.08
CA VAL A 3 23.10 13.87 -14.89
C VAL A 3 23.16 12.34 -15.02
N PRO A 4 24.35 11.71 -14.97
CA PRO A 4 24.44 10.25 -15.02
C PRO A 4 23.67 9.68 -13.84
N LEU A 5 22.63 8.89 -14.14
CA LEU A 5 21.72 8.38 -13.14
C LEU A 5 22.45 7.30 -12.33
N LYS A 6 22.85 7.64 -11.11
CA LYS A 6 23.57 6.75 -10.20
C LYS A 6 22.60 5.80 -9.50
N ILE A 7 22.01 4.88 -10.27
CA ILE A 7 21.03 3.92 -9.75
C ILE A 7 21.60 3.13 -8.56
N ALA A 8 22.88 2.76 -8.60
CA ALA A 8 23.57 2.04 -7.52
C ALA A 8 23.71 2.82 -6.20
N GLU A 9 23.55 4.14 -6.20
CA GLU A 9 23.52 4.98 -5.00
C GLU A 9 22.08 5.32 -4.57
N SER A 10 21.07 4.89 -5.35
CA SER A 10 19.67 5.25 -5.16
C SER A 10 18.90 4.19 -4.37
N ALA A 11 17.85 4.64 -3.68
CA ALA A 11 16.84 3.77 -3.08
C ALA A 11 15.54 3.86 -3.89
N LEU A 12 14.90 2.73 -4.17
CA LEU A 12 13.60 2.69 -4.85
C LEU A 12 12.48 2.63 -3.81
N ALA A 13 11.64 3.66 -3.81
CA ALA A 13 10.48 3.78 -2.93
C ALA A 13 9.20 3.50 -3.70
N PHE A 14 8.52 2.41 -3.36
CA PHE A 14 7.27 1.98 -3.96
C PHE A 14 6.08 2.44 -3.11
N ARG A 15 5.01 2.79 -3.80
CA ARG A 15 3.84 3.46 -3.22
C ARG A 15 2.78 2.46 -2.78
N GLY A 16 2.09 2.80 -1.69
CA GLY A 16 0.86 2.14 -1.32
C GLY A 16 -0.36 2.73 -2.03
N TYR A 17 -1.52 2.16 -1.71
CA TYR A 17 -2.82 2.72 -2.08
C TYR A 17 -3.02 4.12 -1.48
N ASN A 18 -3.40 5.08 -2.32
CA ASN A 18 -3.80 6.42 -1.90
C ASN A 18 -4.91 6.94 -2.82
N VAL A 19 -6.09 7.24 -2.26
CA VAL A 19 -7.27 7.71 -3.01
C VAL A 19 -6.94 8.93 -3.90
N THR A 20 -6.12 9.88 -3.41
CA THR A 20 -5.83 11.12 -4.15
C THR A 20 -4.74 10.96 -5.21
N ASN A 21 -4.05 9.82 -5.21
CA ASN A 21 -2.96 9.56 -6.12
C ASN A 21 -2.84 8.05 -6.33
N LEU A 22 -3.57 7.51 -7.31
CA LEU A 22 -3.58 6.07 -7.62
C LEU A 22 -2.57 5.68 -8.70
N GLY A 23 -1.64 6.57 -9.07
CA GLY A 23 -0.74 6.32 -10.19
C GLY A 23 -1.44 6.37 -11.55
N LYS A 24 -2.50 7.19 -11.68
CA LYS A 24 -3.30 7.27 -12.92
C LYS A 24 -2.46 7.65 -14.15
N THR A 25 -1.49 8.55 -14.00
CA THR A 25 -0.50 8.95 -15.01
C THR A 25 -0.97 8.92 -16.48
N PRO A 26 -2.11 9.56 -16.85
CA PRO A 26 -2.60 9.55 -18.24
C PRO A 26 -1.61 10.16 -19.22
N GLN A 27 -0.76 11.08 -18.75
CA GLN A 27 0.29 11.72 -19.55
C GLN A 27 1.30 10.70 -20.09
N LEU A 28 1.53 9.57 -19.41
CA LEU A 28 2.44 8.54 -19.93
C LEU A 28 1.84 7.79 -21.12
N LEU A 29 0.50 7.75 -21.28
CA LEU A 29 -0.15 7.23 -22.47
C LEU A 29 -0.11 8.21 -23.66
N GLU A 30 0.26 9.46 -23.42
CA GLU A 30 0.39 10.49 -24.46
C GLU A 30 1.82 10.57 -25.03
N VAL A 31 2.79 9.94 -24.37
CA VAL A 31 4.19 9.88 -24.82
C VAL A 31 4.38 8.65 -25.70
N ALA A 32 4.67 8.86 -27.00
CA ALA A 32 4.82 7.78 -27.98
C ALA A 32 5.83 6.69 -27.56
N ALA A 33 6.94 7.07 -26.90
CA ALA A 33 7.94 6.13 -26.42
C ALA A 33 7.46 5.26 -25.23
N TYR A 34 6.42 5.69 -24.52
CA TYR A 34 5.93 5.04 -23.29
C TYR A 34 4.58 4.35 -23.48
N GLU A 35 3.79 4.79 -24.46
CA GLU A 35 2.39 4.40 -24.64
C GLU A 35 2.20 2.88 -24.66
N SER A 36 3.01 2.15 -25.43
CA SER A 36 2.89 0.69 -25.58
C SER A 36 3.06 -0.02 -24.24
N ILE A 37 4.15 0.26 -23.54
CA ILE A 37 4.49 -0.34 -22.23
C ILE A 37 3.39 -0.04 -21.21
N VAL A 38 2.96 1.22 -21.11
CA VAL A 38 1.92 1.61 -20.13
C VAL A 38 0.59 0.94 -20.46
N ARG A 39 0.19 0.90 -21.74
CA ARG A 39 -1.03 0.21 -22.19
C ARG A 39 -0.98 -1.28 -21.91
N GLU A 40 0.15 -1.93 -22.19
CA GLU A 40 0.35 -3.36 -21.94
C GLU A 40 0.17 -3.70 -20.46
N GLU A 41 0.82 -2.96 -19.57
CA GLU A 41 0.72 -3.20 -18.12
C GLU A 41 -0.69 -2.92 -17.59
N LEU A 42 -1.34 -1.82 -18.00
CA LEU A 42 -2.74 -1.54 -17.64
C LEU A 42 -3.68 -2.66 -18.14
N THR A 43 -3.45 -3.18 -19.34
CA THR A 43 -4.24 -4.27 -19.90
C THR A 43 -4.00 -5.59 -19.16
N ARG A 44 -2.74 -5.91 -18.86
CA ARG A 44 -2.31 -7.11 -18.15
C ARG A 44 -2.92 -7.18 -16.75
N PHE A 45 -2.75 -6.16 -15.94
CA PHE A 45 -3.31 -6.13 -14.58
C PHE A 45 -4.83 -5.92 -14.56
N GLY A 46 -5.39 -5.25 -15.58
CA GLY A 46 -6.84 -5.22 -15.78
C GLY A 46 -7.42 -6.61 -16.02
N LYS A 47 -6.75 -7.44 -16.83
CA LYS A 47 -7.12 -8.84 -17.06
C LYS A 47 -7.02 -9.68 -15.78
N ILE A 48 -5.91 -9.60 -15.04
CA ILE A 48 -5.74 -10.32 -13.77
C ILE A 48 -6.82 -9.91 -12.77
N CYS A 49 -7.10 -8.61 -12.64
CA CYS A 49 -8.16 -8.11 -11.78
C CYS A 49 -9.51 -8.69 -12.19
N ARG A 50 -9.90 -8.61 -13.46
CA ARG A 50 -11.15 -9.19 -13.98
C ARG A 50 -11.28 -10.67 -13.66
N GLU A 51 -10.20 -11.44 -13.81
CA GLU A 51 -10.18 -12.88 -13.52
C GLU A 51 -10.45 -13.17 -12.04
N VAL A 52 -9.84 -12.38 -11.14
CA VAL A 52 -9.98 -12.59 -9.69
C VAL A 52 -11.31 -12.08 -9.14
N VAL A 53 -11.79 -10.92 -9.60
CA VAL A 53 -13.02 -10.30 -9.07
C VAL A 53 -14.28 -10.66 -9.86
N HIS A 54 -14.15 -11.44 -10.93
CA HIS A 54 -15.25 -11.93 -11.77
C HIS A 54 -16.21 -10.85 -12.29
N ARG A 55 -15.69 -9.64 -12.56
CA ARG A 55 -16.45 -8.51 -13.12
C ARG A 55 -15.64 -7.75 -14.17
N PRO A 56 -16.28 -7.03 -15.11
CA PRO A 56 -15.56 -6.28 -16.13
C PRO A 56 -14.61 -5.24 -15.52
N VAL A 57 -13.38 -5.20 -16.02
CA VAL A 57 -12.33 -4.24 -15.64
C VAL A 57 -11.66 -3.72 -16.91
N ASP A 58 -11.55 -2.40 -17.04
CA ASP A 58 -10.80 -1.72 -18.10
C ASP A 58 -10.01 -0.56 -17.47
N LEU A 59 -8.75 -0.84 -17.13
CA LEU A 59 -7.87 0.16 -16.53
C LEU A 59 -7.42 1.22 -17.55
N VAL A 60 -7.35 0.88 -18.84
CA VAL A 60 -6.89 1.80 -19.90
C VAL A 60 -7.91 2.90 -20.13
N SER A 61 -9.19 2.55 -20.33
CA SER A 61 -10.29 3.52 -20.45
C SER A 61 -10.35 4.40 -19.20
N ARG A 62 -10.31 3.80 -17.99
CA ARG A 62 -10.37 4.55 -16.74
C ARG A 62 -9.25 5.57 -16.59
N VAL A 63 -8.02 5.20 -16.93
CA VAL A 63 -6.87 6.12 -16.87
C VAL A 63 -7.05 7.27 -17.87
N ARG A 64 -7.38 6.96 -19.13
CA ARG A 64 -7.58 7.97 -20.19
C ARG A 64 -8.67 8.97 -19.83
N GLU A 65 -9.77 8.45 -19.33
CA GLU A 65 -10.95 9.25 -18.95
C GLU A 65 -10.82 9.87 -17.55
N ARG A 66 -9.71 9.63 -16.84
CA ARG A 66 -9.42 10.16 -15.51
C ARG A 66 -10.53 9.85 -14.49
N ARG A 67 -11.18 8.69 -14.61
CA ARG A 67 -12.26 8.30 -13.70
C ARG A 67 -11.73 8.16 -12.27
N GLU A 68 -12.50 8.66 -11.31
CA GLU A 68 -12.21 8.48 -9.88
C GLU A 68 -12.58 7.07 -9.43
N TYR A 69 -11.87 6.56 -8.42
CA TYR A 69 -12.15 5.25 -7.83
C TYR A 69 -12.83 5.47 -6.49
N ALA A 70 -14.05 4.95 -6.36
CA ALA A 70 -14.72 4.78 -5.09
C ALA A 70 -14.40 3.38 -4.52
N LEU A 71 -14.84 3.12 -3.28
CA LEU A 71 -14.60 1.86 -2.58
C LEU A 71 -15.14 0.64 -3.33
N ASP A 72 -16.25 0.77 -4.05
CA ASP A 72 -16.81 -0.30 -4.88
C ASP A 72 -15.84 -0.78 -5.96
N ARG A 73 -14.87 0.06 -6.34
CA ARG A 73 -13.80 -0.21 -7.32
C ARG A 73 -12.43 -0.36 -6.68
N TYR A 74 -12.37 -0.71 -5.39
CA TYR A 74 -11.11 -0.84 -4.66
C TYR A 74 -10.15 -1.84 -5.31
N ALA A 75 -10.63 -3.00 -5.76
CA ALA A 75 -9.79 -3.98 -6.47
C ALA A 75 -9.14 -3.41 -7.74
N GLU A 76 -9.90 -2.65 -8.52
CA GLU A 76 -9.38 -2.00 -9.73
C GLU A 76 -8.35 -0.91 -9.38
N ALA A 77 -8.50 -0.25 -8.24
CA ALA A 77 -7.52 0.72 -7.75
C ALA A 77 -6.22 0.03 -7.26
N VAL A 78 -6.32 -1.14 -6.62
CA VAL A 78 -5.15 -1.99 -6.30
C VAL A 78 -4.43 -2.38 -7.59
N ALA A 79 -5.15 -2.91 -8.57
CA ALA A 79 -4.59 -3.31 -9.86
C ALA A 79 -3.94 -2.13 -10.60
N LEU A 80 -4.55 -0.94 -10.55
CA LEU A 80 -3.99 0.27 -11.16
C LEU A 80 -2.65 0.68 -10.53
N VAL A 81 -2.54 0.69 -9.20
CA VAL A 81 -1.29 1.05 -8.52
C VAL A 81 -0.15 0.13 -8.97
N VAL A 82 -0.43 -1.18 -8.99
CA VAL A 82 0.54 -2.20 -9.41
C VAL A 82 0.91 -2.08 -10.88
N ALA A 83 -0.08 -1.83 -11.75
CA ALA A 83 0.15 -1.61 -13.18
C ALA A 83 1.04 -0.40 -13.43
N ALA A 84 0.80 0.70 -12.73
CA ALA A 84 1.57 1.92 -12.86
C ALA A 84 3.03 1.72 -12.39
N GLU A 85 3.24 1.03 -11.27
CA GLU A 85 4.58 0.72 -10.77
C GLU A 85 5.33 -0.23 -11.72
N SER A 86 4.67 -1.28 -12.20
CA SER A 86 5.23 -2.21 -13.19
C SER A 86 5.61 -1.49 -14.49
N ALA A 87 4.72 -0.63 -15.00
CA ALA A 87 5.00 0.18 -16.19
C ALA A 87 6.21 1.08 -15.98
N GLN A 88 6.31 1.77 -14.83
CA GLN A 88 7.46 2.64 -14.55
C GLN A 88 8.78 1.88 -14.45
N LEU A 89 8.79 0.68 -13.87
CA LEU A 89 9.98 -0.18 -13.87
C LEU A 89 10.38 -0.62 -15.28
N ARG A 90 9.40 -1.02 -16.10
CA ARG A 90 9.64 -1.37 -17.50
C ARG A 90 10.14 -0.17 -18.31
N LEU A 91 9.55 1.01 -18.14
CA LEU A 91 10.03 2.24 -18.80
C LEU A 91 11.47 2.56 -18.42
N LEU A 92 11.83 2.42 -17.14
CA LEU A 92 13.18 2.64 -16.65
C LEU A 92 14.19 1.69 -17.33
N ALA A 93 13.83 0.41 -17.45
CA ALA A 93 14.69 -0.60 -18.06
C ALA A 93 14.72 -0.53 -19.59
N GLU A 94 13.56 -0.58 -20.23
CA GLU A 94 13.39 -0.76 -21.68
C GLU A 94 13.62 0.54 -22.46
N VAL A 95 13.20 1.68 -21.91
CA VAL A 95 13.30 2.98 -22.60
C VAL A 95 14.53 3.77 -22.17
N HIS A 96 14.87 3.71 -20.88
CA HIS A 96 15.99 4.47 -20.33
C HIS A 96 17.27 3.65 -20.13
N GLY A 97 17.24 2.33 -20.35
CA GLY A 97 18.43 1.47 -20.22
C GLY A 97 18.96 1.38 -18.78
N VAL A 98 18.12 1.67 -17.77
CA VAL A 98 18.49 1.65 -16.36
C VAL A 98 17.90 0.41 -15.71
N ASP A 99 18.75 -0.53 -15.26
CA ASP A 99 18.29 -1.72 -14.53
C ASP A 99 17.86 -1.33 -13.09
N PRO A 100 16.57 -1.40 -12.73
CA PRO A 100 16.11 -1.08 -11.37
C PRO A 100 16.74 -2.01 -10.31
N ARG A 101 17.18 -3.21 -10.70
CA ARG A 101 17.84 -4.18 -9.80
C ARG A 101 19.26 -3.80 -9.44
N ALA A 102 19.83 -2.80 -10.11
CA ALA A 102 21.09 -2.20 -9.74
C ALA A 102 20.96 -1.19 -8.59
N ALA A 103 19.74 -0.89 -8.12
CA ALA A 103 19.54 0.00 -6.98
C ALA A 103 20.19 -0.51 -5.70
N ARG A 104 20.51 0.39 -4.76
CA ARG A 104 21.12 0.01 -3.48
C ARG A 104 20.17 -0.79 -2.59
N VAL A 105 18.90 -0.41 -2.62
CA VAL A 105 17.82 -0.95 -1.79
C VAL A 105 16.48 -0.59 -2.42
N SER A 106 15.48 -1.43 -2.19
CA SER A 106 14.07 -1.09 -2.43
C SER A 106 13.27 -1.20 -1.14
N PHE A 107 12.19 -0.43 -1.06
CA PHE A 107 11.21 -0.53 0.01
C PHE A 107 9.87 -0.01 -0.49
N GLY A 108 8.78 -0.36 0.17
CA GLY A 108 7.49 0.21 -0.17
C GLY A 108 6.48 0.07 0.93
N TYR A 109 5.50 0.96 0.91
CA TYR A 109 4.42 0.96 1.89
C TYR A 109 3.25 0.12 1.39
N SER A 110 2.79 -0.85 2.19
CA SER A 110 1.61 -1.67 1.87
C SER A 110 1.79 -2.38 0.51
N LEU A 111 0.93 -2.11 -0.48
CA LEU A 111 1.07 -2.59 -1.87
C LEU A 111 2.46 -2.30 -2.47
N GLY A 112 3.12 -1.22 -2.06
CA GLY A 112 4.46 -0.91 -2.52
C GLY A 112 5.49 -1.94 -2.06
N GLU A 113 5.31 -2.57 -0.88
CA GLU A 113 6.23 -3.63 -0.45
C GLU A 113 6.15 -4.83 -1.40
N MET A 114 4.94 -5.20 -1.82
CA MET A 114 4.74 -6.22 -2.86
C MET A 114 5.49 -5.86 -4.15
N SER A 115 5.37 -4.63 -4.64
CA SER A 115 6.10 -4.17 -5.83
C SER A 115 7.62 -4.17 -5.63
N ALA A 116 8.10 -3.80 -4.44
CA ALA A 116 9.52 -3.83 -4.10
C ALA A 116 10.08 -5.26 -4.10
N VAL A 117 9.33 -6.22 -3.53
CA VAL A 117 9.67 -7.64 -3.46
C VAL A 117 9.67 -8.28 -4.86
N CYS A 118 8.69 -7.96 -5.69
CA CYS A 118 8.62 -8.43 -7.08
C CYS A 118 9.71 -7.80 -7.95
N CYS A 119 10.00 -6.50 -7.78
CA CYS A 119 11.15 -5.84 -8.41
C CYS A 119 12.46 -6.51 -8.01
N GLY A 120 12.54 -6.98 -6.76
CA GLY A 120 13.64 -7.78 -6.23
C GLY A 120 13.75 -9.18 -6.84
N GLY A 121 12.75 -9.62 -7.61
CA GLY A 121 12.67 -10.94 -8.22
C GLY A 121 12.15 -12.03 -7.28
N VAL A 122 11.78 -11.74 -6.04
CA VAL A 122 11.42 -12.79 -5.06
C VAL A 122 10.15 -13.54 -5.46
N PHE A 123 9.16 -12.82 -5.99
CA PHE A 123 7.92 -13.36 -6.54
C PHE A 123 7.63 -12.76 -7.92
N ALA A 124 6.86 -13.48 -8.72
CA ALA A 124 6.27 -12.90 -9.92
C ALA A 124 5.13 -11.94 -9.53
N LEU A 125 5.12 -10.74 -10.10
CA LEU A 125 4.13 -9.72 -9.75
C LEU A 125 2.69 -10.16 -10.11
N ASP A 126 2.54 -10.91 -11.20
CA ASP A 126 1.24 -11.45 -11.64
C ASP A 126 0.63 -12.37 -10.59
N ASP A 127 1.46 -13.20 -9.94
CA ASP A 127 0.99 -14.16 -8.96
C ASP A 127 0.71 -13.48 -7.63
N LEU A 128 1.65 -12.64 -7.15
CA LEU A 128 1.51 -11.99 -5.85
C LEU A 128 0.36 -10.98 -5.81
N VAL A 129 0.05 -10.25 -6.90
CA VAL A 129 -1.06 -9.29 -6.93
C VAL A 129 -2.43 -9.95 -6.77
N ARG A 130 -2.56 -11.25 -7.08
CA ARG A 130 -3.83 -11.97 -6.91
C ARG A 130 -4.26 -12.05 -5.46
N VAL A 131 -3.33 -12.05 -4.50
CA VAL A 131 -3.61 -12.10 -3.06
C VAL A 131 -4.42 -10.88 -2.60
N PRO A 132 -3.95 -9.62 -2.75
CA PRO A 132 -4.74 -8.47 -2.35
C PRO A 132 -6.01 -8.30 -3.19
N LEU A 133 -6.02 -8.72 -4.45
CA LEU A 133 -7.23 -8.69 -5.29
C LEU A 133 -8.32 -9.65 -4.77
N ALA A 134 -7.96 -10.86 -4.34
CA ALA A 134 -8.90 -11.85 -3.81
C ALA A 134 -9.54 -11.41 -2.48
N LEU A 135 -8.91 -10.48 -1.78
CA LEU A 135 -9.35 -9.95 -0.48
C LEU A 135 -9.93 -8.53 -0.60
N ALA A 136 -9.92 -7.94 -1.80
CA ALA A 136 -10.24 -6.54 -2.01
C ALA A 136 -11.68 -6.20 -1.64
N ASP A 137 -12.64 -7.04 -2.03
CA ASP A 137 -14.06 -6.76 -1.77
C ASP A 137 -14.39 -6.86 -0.26
N ASP A 138 -13.79 -7.81 0.47
CA ASP A 138 -13.88 -7.87 1.93
C ASP A 138 -13.27 -6.62 2.60
N CYS A 139 -12.10 -6.19 2.12
CA CYS A 139 -11.42 -4.99 2.60
C CYS A 139 -12.25 -3.72 2.34
N ALA A 140 -12.87 -3.62 1.16
CA ALA A 140 -13.74 -2.52 0.79
C ALA A 140 -15.04 -2.51 1.62
N ALA A 141 -15.64 -3.67 1.85
CA ALA A 141 -16.86 -3.79 2.65
C ALA A 141 -16.64 -3.33 4.11
N MET A 142 -15.46 -3.59 4.68
CA MET A 142 -15.11 -3.11 6.03
C MET A 142 -14.97 -1.58 6.11
N ALA A 143 -14.75 -0.89 4.99
CA ALA A 143 -14.49 0.55 4.99
C ALA A 143 -15.73 1.41 5.33
N HIS A 144 -16.95 0.85 5.24
CA HIS A 144 -18.20 1.60 5.42
C HIS A 144 -18.33 2.26 6.80
N ASP A 145 -17.89 1.58 7.85
CA ASP A 145 -17.93 2.05 9.23
C ASP A 145 -16.56 2.52 9.73
N VAL A 146 -15.60 2.75 8.83
CA VAL A 146 -14.24 3.12 9.21
C VAL A 146 -13.97 4.59 8.96
N THR A 147 -13.32 5.20 9.95
CA THR A 147 -12.82 6.57 9.93
C THR A 147 -11.31 6.55 10.00
N MET A 148 -10.66 7.38 9.17
CA MET A 148 -9.21 7.57 9.20
C MET A 148 -8.86 8.85 9.98
N GLY A 149 -7.84 8.77 10.81
CA GLY A 149 -7.24 9.91 11.49
C GLY A 149 -5.73 9.98 11.26
N ILE A 150 -5.19 11.19 11.20
CA ILE A 150 -3.74 11.43 11.24
C ILE A 150 -3.42 12.11 12.56
N LEU A 151 -2.69 11.41 13.41
CA LEU A 151 -2.17 11.95 14.66
C LEU A 151 -0.76 12.47 14.41
N PHE A 152 -0.48 13.72 14.77
CA PHE A 152 0.84 14.30 14.60
C PHE A 152 1.22 15.26 15.73
N SER A 153 2.51 15.36 16.01
CA SER A 153 3.11 16.37 16.89
C SER A 153 4.03 17.29 16.08
N ARG A 154 4.07 18.58 16.44
CA ARG A 154 4.97 19.56 15.81
C ARG A 154 6.33 19.69 16.50
N GLU A 155 6.45 19.18 17.71
CA GLU A 155 7.57 19.52 18.60
C GLU A 155 8.36 18.30 19.06
N THR A 156 7.72 17.13 19.07
CA THR A 156 8.27 15.91 19.65
C THR A 156 7.91 14.71 18.82
N ASP A 157 8.67 13.64 18.99
CA ASP A 157 8.28 12.33 18.52
C ASP A 157 7.00 11.87 19.23
N VAL A 158 6.21 11.07 18.54
CA VAL A 158 5.00 10.45 19.07
C VAL A 158 5.37 9.05 19.53
N SER A 159 5.15 8.75 20.81
CA SER A 159 5.36 7.41 21.36
C SER A 159 4.33 6.43 20.78
N LEU A 160 4.78 5.53 19.92
CA LEU A 160 3.92 4.51 19.33
C LEU A 160 3.26 3.62 20.40
N ALA A 161 4.02 3.23 21.43
CA ALA A 161 3.52 2.36 22.49
C ALA A 161 2.40 3.03 23.31
N GLU A 162 2.52 4.33 23.61
CA GLU A 162 1.49 5.08 24.33
C GLU A 162 0.20 5.19 23.50
N ILE A 163 0.32 5.50 22.21
CA ILE A 163 -0.83 5.59 21.30
C ILE A 163 -1.47 4.22 21.09
N GLN A 164 -0.70 3.13 21.00
CA GLN A 164 -1.22 1.76 20.94
C GLN A 164 -2.01 1.40 22.21
N GLY A 165 -1.46 1.71 23.40
CA GLY A 165 -2.17 1.49 24.67
C GLY A 165 -3.47 2.31 24.77
N LEU A 166 -3.50 3.52 24.22
CA LEU A 166 -4.74 4.31 24.10
C LEU A 166 -5.75 3.66 23.14
N CYS A 167 -5.29 3.17 21.99
CA CYS A 167 -6.15 2.43 21.04
C CYS A 167 -6.79 1.20 21.69
N GLU A 168 -6.01 0.44 22.46
CA GLU A 168 -6.48 -0.73 23.21
C GLU A 168 -7.53 -0.34 24.24
N ARG A 169 -7.29 0.70 25.05
CA ARG A 169 -8.26 1.20 26.03
C ARG A 169 -9.56 1.65 25.40
N VAL A 170 -9.51 2.38 24.28
CA VAL A 170 -10.72 2.81 23.55
C VAL A 170 -11.48 1.61 22.98
N SER A 171 -10.77 0.63 22.43
CA SER A 171 -11.38 -0.58 21.87
C SER A 171 -12.00 -1.46 22.96
N ALA A 172 -11.38 -1.55 24.14
CA ALA A 172 -11.86 -2.32 25.29
C ALA A 172 -13.21 -1.82 25.85
N GLN A 173 -13.68 -0.63 25.44
CA GLN A 173 -15.01 -0.12 25.79
C GLN A 173 -16.15 -0.85 25.07
N GLY A 174 -15.84 -1.74 24.10
CA GLY A 174 -16.82 -2.63 23.46
C GLY A 174 -17.66 -1.99 22.34
N ALA A 175 -17.40 -0.73 21.98
CA ALA A 175 -18.14 0.01 20.96
C ALA A 175 -17.32 0.21 19.67
N GLY A 176 -16.74 -0.87 19.14
CA GLY A 176 -15.88 -0.83 17.94
C GLY A 176 -14.38 -0.85 18.25
N THR A 177 -13.57 -1.03 17.20
CA THR A 177 -12.11 -1.16 17.32
C THR A 177 -11.40 0.03 16.66
N VAL A 178 -10.27 0.47 17.21
CA VAL A 178 -9.32 1.42 16.59
C VAL A 178 -7.91 0.88 16.68
N GLY A 179 -7.07 1.21 15.70
CA GLY A 179 -5.66 0.86 15.72
C GLY A 179 -4.79 1.83 14.94
N VAL A 180 -3.50 1.79 15.24
CA VAL A 180 -2.45 2.38 14.40
C VAL A 180 -2.29 1.52 13.16
N SER A 181 -2.51 2.12 12.00
CA SER A 181 -2.34 1.49 10.68
C SER A 181 -0.92 1.69 10.16
N ALA A 182 -0.32 2.87 10.37
CA ALA A 182 1.04 3.14 9.93
C ALA A 182 1.75 4.18 10.78
N VAL A 183 3.08 4.03 10.90
CA VAL A 183 3.98 5.09 11.33
C VAL A 183 4.45 5.82 10.06
N LEU A 184 4.09 7.10 9.93
CA LEU A 184 4.41 7.90 8.74
C LEU A 184 5.76 8.62 8.89
N SER A 185 6.05 9.07 10.11
CA SER A 185 7.29 9.70 10.54
C SER A 185 7.41 9.55 12.06
N PRO A 186 8.58 9.85 12.66
CA PRO A 186 8.74 9.78 14.13
C PRO A 186 7.69 10.58 14.92
N ASN A 187 7.12 11.61 14.31
CA ASN A 187 6.11 12.49 14.91
C ASN A 187 4.71 12.38 14.27
N SER A 188 4.41 11.36 13.45
CA SER A 188 3.12 11.23 12.78
C SER A 188 2.68 9.78 12.56
N LEU A 189 1.42 9.48 12.92
CA LEU A 189 0.78 8.18 12.83
C LEU A 189 -0.52 8.25 12.02
N LEU A 190 -0.80 7.21 11.26
CA LEU A 190 -2.09 6.96 10.62
C LEU A 190 -2.90 6.00 11.48
N LEU A 191 -4.13 6.39 11.77
CA LEU A 191 -5.08 5.66 12.61
C LEU A 191 -6.32 5.29 11.77
N LEU A 192 -6.86 4.09 12.00
CA LEU A 192 -8.14 3.67 11.44
C LEU A 192 -8.99 3.09 12.57
N GLY A 193 -10.26 3.50 12.65
CA GLY A 193 -11.18 3.03 13.69
C GLY A 193 -12.63 2.97 13.24
N GLN A 194 -13.39 2.07 13.87
CA GLN A 194 -14.82 1.85 13.62
C GLN A 194 -15.70 2.87 14.34
N GLY A 195 -16.82 3.26 13.75
CA GLY A 195 -17.77 4.19 14.34
C GLY A 195 -17.11 5.48 14.82
N ASP A 196 -17.30 5.79 16.10
CA ASP A 196 -16.77 6.98 16.77
C ASP A 196 -15.42 6.77 17.47
N THR A 197 -14.79 5.59 17.34
CA THR A 197 -13.56 5.24 18.09
C THR A 197 -12.41 6.22 17.85
N VAL A 198 -12.26 6.78 16.65
CA VAL A 198 -11.23 7.79 16.35
C VAL A 198 -11.50 9.10 17.09
N ALA A 199 -12.77 9.48 17.26
CA ALA A 199 -13.15 10.66 18.05
C ALA A 199 -12.90 10.43 19.54
N ARG A 200 -13.26 9.25 20.06
CA ARG A 200 -12.94 8.87 21.45
C ARG A 200 -11.43 8.80 21.72
N LEU A 201 -10.66 8.29 20.76
CA LEU A 201 -9.20 8.30 20.82
C LEU A 201 -8.66 9.73 20.84
N LYS A 202 -9.26 10.67 20.08
CA LYS A 202 -8.91 12.09 20.16
C LYS A 202 -9.05 12.59 21.59
N THR A 203 -10.21 12.37 22.22
CA THR A 203 -10.46 12.79 23.61
C THR A 203 -9.43 12.16 24.55
N ALA A 204 -9.18 10.86 24.43
CA ALA A 204 -8.22 10.16 25.28
C ALA A 204 -6.77 10.66 25.11
N VAL A 205 -6.38 11.08 23.90
CA VAL A 205 -5.08 11.71 23.64
C VAL A 205 -5.02 13.11 24.25
N ASP A 206 -6.07 13.91 24.08
CA ASP A 206 -6.15 15.26 24.66
C ASP A 206 -6.07 15.21 26.20
N ASP A 207 -6.68 14.20 26.82
CA ASP A 207 -6.68 14.01 28.28
C ASP A 207 -5.32 13.49 28.82
N ALA A 208 -4.63 12.64 28.05
CA ALA A 208 -3.40 11.98 28.48
C ALA A 208 -2.12 12.76 28.15
N SER A 209 -2.15 13.60 27.11
CA SER A 209 -0.94 14.24 26.58
C SER A 209 -0.77 15.67 27.08
N HIS A 210 0.36 15.94 27.75
CA HIS A 210 0.83 17.30 27.96
C HIS A 210 1.47 17.93 26.71
N ALA A 211 1.81 17.12 25.70
CA ALA A 211 2.37 17.57 24.43
C ALA A 211 1.26 18.01 23.46
N ARG A 212 1.57 18.98 22.58
CA ARG A 212 0.69 19.47 21.50
C ARG A 212 0.53 18.42 20.39
N ILE A 213 -0.16 17.33 20.71
CA ILE A 213 -0.56 16.29 19.76
C ILE A 213 -1.89 16.69 19.14
N HIS A 214 -1.97 16.59 17.81
CA HIS A 214 -3.16 16.92 17.04
C HIS A 214 -3.64 15.69 16.28
N LEU A 215 -4.94 15.38 16.38
CA LEU A 215 -5.58 14.35 15.58
C LEU A 215 -6.52 14.99 14.56
N ARG A 216 -6.16 14.88 13.27
CA ARG A 216 -6.98 15.32 12.14
C ARG A 216 -7.74 14.15 11.55
N ILE A 217 -9.06 14.23 11.56
CA ILE A 217 -9.95 13.22 10.96
C ILE A 217 -10.11 13.50 9.46
N ASN A 218 -10.02 12.45 8.64
CA ASN A 218 -10.23 12.49 7.20
C ASN A 218 -11.66 12.05 6.85
N GLN A 219 -12.24 12.68 5.82
CA GLN A 219 -13.60 12.41 5.36
C GLN A 219 -13.69 11.25 4.37
N HIS A 220 -12.58 10.88 3.72
CA HIS A 220 -12.55 9.75 2.80
C HIS A 220 -12.64 8.43 3.58
N ARG A 221 -13.28 7.44 2.96
CA ARG A 221 -13.33 6.08 3.49
C ARG A 221 -12.12 5.28 3.01
N TRP A 222 -11.60 4.47 3.92
CA TRP A 222 -10.41 3.65 3.67
C TRP A 222 -10.67 2.24 4.18
N PRO A 223 -10.30 1.21 3.41
CA PRO A 223 -10.18 -0.14 3.96
C PRO A 223 -9.27 -0.11 5.20
N PRO A 224 -9.66 -0.76 6.32
CA PRO A 224 -8.94 -0.66 7.59
C PRO A 224 -7.64 -1.49 7.62
N LEU A 225 -6.90 -1.53 6.52
CA LEU A 225 -5.67 -2.31 6.37
C LEU A 225 -4.64 -1.94 7.44
N HIS A 226 -3.81 -2.92 7.80
CA HIS A 226 -2.74 -2.78 8.79
C HIS A 226 -3.22 -2.47 10.21
N THR A 227 -4.50 -2.72 10.50
CA THR A 227 -5.06 -2.60 11.86
C THR A 227 -5.70 -3.91 12.32
N PRO A 228 -5.94 -4.11 13.63
CA PRO A 228 -6.65 -5.30 14.11
C PRO A 228 -8.05 -5.50 13.52
N LEU A 229 -8.69 -4.47 12.96
CA LEU A 229 -10.03 -4.52 12.38
C LEU A 229 -10.12 -5.59 11.28
N VAL A 230 -9.06 -5.80 10.48
CA VAL A 230 -9.08 -6.78 9.39
C VAL A 230 -9.22 -8.23 9.86
N ARG A 231 -9.01 -8.49 11.16
CA ARG A 231 -9.22 -9.81 11.77
C ARG A 231 -10.70 -10.20 11.80
N GLN A 232 -11.62 -9.23 11.79
CA GLN A 232 -13.07 -9.49 11.72
C GLN A 232 -13.50 -10.21 10.43
N ARG A 233 -12.66 -10.15 9.39
CA ARG A 233 -12.86 -10.85 8.10
C ARG A 233 -11.78 -11.90 7.82
N HIS A 234 -10.97 -12.23 8.83
CA HIS A 234 -9.84 -13.17 8.72
C HIS A 234 -8.89 -12.84 7.56
N VAL A 235 -8.74 -11.55 7.22
CA VAL A 235 -7.93 -11.14 6.07
C VAL A 235 -6.47 -11.59 6.20
N PRO A 236 -5.78 -11.45 7.36
CA PRO A 236 -4.40 -11.91 7.48
C PRO A 236 -4.25 -13.42 7.29
N ASP A 237 -5.12 -14.22 7.90
CA ASP A 237 -5.05 -15.68 7.82
C ASP A 237 -5.32 -16.17 6.39
N ARG A 238 -6.33 -15.59 5.73
CA ARG A 238 -6.65 -15.90 4.33
C ARG A 238 -5.53 -15.44 3.39
N ALA A 239 -4.92 -14.29 3.64
CA ALA A 239 -3.76 -13.84 2.89
C ALA A 239 -2.59 -14.80 3.05
N ALA A 240 -2.31 -15.28 4.27
CA ALA A 240 -1.26 -16.25 4.53
C ALA A 240 -1.47 -17.56 3.75
N VAL A 241 -2.68 -18.13 3.80
CA VAL A 241 -3.03 -19.35 3.04
C VAL A 241 -2.84 -19.16 1.53
N LEU A 242 -3.23 -18.00 0.99
CA LEU A 242 -3.00 -17.69 -0.43
C LEU A 242 -1.51 -17.54 -0.75
N MET A 243 -0.73 -16.93 0.15
CA MET A 243 0.70 -16.72 -0.01
C MET A 243 1.50 -18.03 0.06
N GLU A 244 1.08 -19.00 0.86
CA GLU A 244 1.69 -20.35 0.93
C GLU A 244 1.62 -21.10 -0.41
N GLN A 245 0.67 -20.74 -1.27
CA GLN A 245 0.47 -21.36 -2.58
C GLN A 245 1.21 -20.62 -3.71
N LEU A 246 1.90 -19.52 -3.41
CA LEU A 246 2.58 -18.74 -4.43
C LEU A 246 3.90 -19.40 -4.86
N PRO A 247 4.19 -19.43 -6.18
CA PRO A 247 5.53 -19.78 -6.64
C PRO A 247 6.50 -18.63 -6.33
N GLY A 248 7.58 -18.92 -5.60
CA GLY A 248 8.66 -17.97 -5.32
C GLY A 248 9.07 -17.96 -3.85
N GLY A 249 9.85 -16.95 -3.44
CA GLY A 249 10.25 -16.75 -2.05
C GLY A 249 11.58 -17.40 -1.64
N TRP A 250 12.18 -18.24 -2.49
CA TRP A 250 13.43 -18.96 -2.16
C TRP A 250 14.71 -18.23 -2.56
N GLN A 251 14.61 -17.11 -3.28
CA GLN A 251 15.78 -16.32 -3.69
C GLN A 251 15.82 -14.98 -2.99
N ALA A 252 17.04 -14.50 -2.75
CA ALA A 252 17.26 -13.20 -2.14
C ALA A 252 16.83 -12.08 -3.10
N ALA A 253 16.19 -11.04 -2.56
CA ALA A 253 15.80 -9.88 -3.33
C ALA A 253 17.02 -9.12 -3.90
N ARG A 254 16.95 -8.75 -5.18
CA ARG A 254 17.89 -7.85 -5.85
C ARG A 254 17.14 -6.72 -6.59
N PRO A 255 17.12 -5.48 -6.07
CA PRO A 255 17.92 -5.00 -4.94
C PRO A 255 17.39 -5.55 -3.60
N PRO A 256 18.19 -5.51 -2.51
CA PRO A 256 17.72 -5.92 -1.19
C PRO A 256 16.48 -5.12 -0.78
N VAL A 257 15.51 -5.78 -0.16
CA VAL A 257 14.26 -5.15 0.28
C VAL A 257 14.36 -4.80 1.76
N TYR A 258 14.06 -3.55 2.10
CA TYR A 258 13.80 -3.13 3.47
C TYR A 258 12.29 -3.23 3.72
N SER A 259 11.88 -4.22 4.51
CA SER A 259 10.46 -4.39 4.85
C SER A 259 10.04 -3.29 5.83
N LEU A 260 9.00 -2.55 5.47
CA LEU A 260 8.41 -1.55 6.36
C LEU A 260 7.53 -2.21 7.42
N ALA A 261 7.05 -3.43 7.18
CA ALA A 261 6.33 -4.23 8.18
C ALA A 261 7.28 -4.74 9.28
N ALA A 262 8.46 -5.23 8.92
CA ALA A 262 9.43 -5.78 9.87
C ALA A 262 10.41 -4.72 10.45
N GLY A 263 10.50 -3.55 9.81
CA GLY A 263 11.44 -2.49 10.21
C GLY A 263 12.90 -2.88 10.00
N ARG A 264 13.20 -3.82 9.10
CA ARG A 264 14.55 -4.33 8.81
C ARG A 264 14.65 -4.87 7.38
N ARG A 265 15.87 -5.21 6.96
CA ARG A 265 16.07 -6.00 5.73
C ARG A 265 15.37 -7.35 5.85
N ALA A 266 14.72 -7.76 4.77
CA ALA A 266 13.94 -8.98 4.70
C ALA A 266 14.07 -9.60 3.29
N TYR A 267 13.53 -10.81 3.13
CA TYR A 267 13.55 -11.55 1.86
C TYR A 267 14.96 -11.92 1.39
N ASP A 268 15.81 -12.36 2.33
CA ASP A 268 17.24 -12.68 2.10
C ASP A 268 17.48 -14.10 1.53
N GLY A 269 16.45 -14.75 0.96
CA GLY A 269 16.58 -16.07 0.31
C GLY A 269 16.78 -17.25 1.27
N ARG A 270 16.53 -17.05 2.58
CA ARG A 270 16.35 -18.15 3.53
C ARG A 270 14.85 -18.33 3.72
N ALA A 271 14.38 -19.57 3.64
CA ALA A 271 13.00 -19.92 3.92
C ALA A 271 12.55 -19.21 5.21
N ALA A 272 11.45 -18.47 5.11
CA ALA A 272 10.79 -17.81 6.23
C ALA A 272 10.36 -18.84 7.28
#